data_AF-A0A424YBA4-F1
#
_entry.id   AF-A0A424YBA4-F1
#
_cell.length_a   1.000
_cell.length_b   1.000
_cell.length_c   1.000
_cell.angle_alpha   90.00
_cell.angle_beta   90.00
_cell.angle_gamma   90.00
#
_symmetry.space_group_name_H-M   'P 1'
#
loop_
_entity.id
_entity.type
_entity.pdbx_description
1 polymer ?
#
loop_
_entity_poly.entity_id
_entity_poly.type
_entity_poly.pdbx_seq_one_letter_code
_entity_poly.pdbx_strand_id
1 'polypeptide(L)'
;MGNQWYLRKNGDAKGPYTMEQLSSFVREGKLKKEDMVYDEKNYRWLRAEHVEGLFPGEPEMYGRDEEAVPDYYDARKKGSTLQFIAALLGALILFIIASYLFRTFF
;
A
#
# COMPACT_ATOMS: atom_id res chain seq x y z
N MET A 1 -10.92 -15.24 -16.18
CA MET A 1 -11.62 -14.77 -14.97
C MET A 1 -10.88 -13.53 -14.50
N GLY A 2 -11.55 -12.37 -14.45
CA GLY A 2 -10.90 -11.11 -14.08
C GLY A 2 -10.61 -11.07 -12.58
N ASN A 3 -9.51 -10.43 -12.19
CA ASN A 3 -9.16 -10.21 -10.78
C ASN A 3 -10.28 -9.43 -10.09
N GLN A 4 -10.74 -9.90 -8.92
CA GLN A 4 -11.69 -9.16 -8.10
C GLN A 4 -10.95 -8.29 -7.08
N TRP A 5 -11.41 -7.05 -6.97
CA TRP A 5 -10.83 -6.08 -6.04
C TRP A 5 -11.88 -5.57 -5.05
N TYR A 6 -11.46 -5.25 -3.85
CA TYR A 6 -12.34 -4.66 -2.83
C TYR A 6 -11.75 -3.40 -2.25
N LEU A 7 -12.59 -2.40 -1.99
CA LEU A 7 -12.19 -1.12 -1.41
C LEU A 7 -12.58 -1.04 0.05
N ARG A 8 -11.68 -0.59 0.91
CA ARG A 8 -12.00 -0.34 2.32
C ARG A 8 -12.62 1.05 2.48
N LYS A 9 -13.91 1.12 2.81
CA LYS A 9 -14.61 2.37 3.17
C LYS A 9 -15.32 2.21 4.50
N ASN A 10 -15.09 3.15 5.42
CA ASN A 10 -15.74 3.20 6.73
C ASN A 10 -15.60 1.90 7.54
N GLY A 11 -14.50 1.17 7.38
CA GLY A 11 -14.27 -0.11 8.06
C GLY A 11 -14.73 -1.34 7.29
N ASP A 12 -15.60 -1.18 6.29
CA ASP A 12 -16.10 -2.29 5.47
C ASP A 12 -15.31 -2.46 4.16
N ALA A 13 -15.22 -3.69 3.67
CA ALA A 13 -14.84 -3.99 2.30
C ALA A 13 -16.06 -3.84 1.37
N LYS A 14 -15.95 -3.03 0.32
CA LYS A 14 -16.95 -2.87 -0.74
C LYS A 14 -16.42 -3.47 -2.03
N GLY A 15 -17.24 -4.23 -2.75
CA GLY A 15 -16.85 -4.95 -3.96
C GLY A 15 -17.69 -6.22 -4.15
N PRO A 16 -17.30 -7.12 -5.08
CA PRO A 16 -16.09 -7.06 -5.91
C PRO A 16 -16.17 -6.01 -7.02
N TYR A 17 -15.04 -5.40 -7.36
CA TYR A 17 -14.86 -4.47 -8.48
C TYR A 17 -13.85 -5.01 -9.49
N THR A 18 -14.02 -4.65 -10.76
CA THR A 18 -13.01 -4.86 -11.81
C THR A 18 -11.96 -3.75 -11.79
N MET A 19 -10.83 -3.97 -12.46
CA MET A 19 -9.78 -2.95 -12.58
C MET A 19 -10.33 -1.68 -13.26
N GLU A 20 -11.14 -1.81 -14.30
CA GLU A 20 -11.73 -0.69 -15.04
C GLU A 20 -12.67 0.15 -14.15
N GLN A 21 -13.39 -0.50 -13.23
CA GLN A 21 -14.21 0.20 -12.23
C GLN A 21 -13.35 0.98 -11.25
N LEU A 22 -12.27 0.37 -10.74
CA LEU A 22 -11.33 1.07 -9.86
C LEU A 22 -10.67 2.27 -10.56
N SER A 23 -10.22 2.10 -11.81
CA SER A 23 -9.66 3.21 -12.60
C SER A 23 -10.68 4.32 -12.85
N SER A 24 -11.97 3.98 -12.95
CA SER A 24 -13.04 4.98 -13.04
C SER A 24 -13.22 5.72 -11.72
N PHE A 25 -13.14 5.04 -10.57
CA PHE A 25 -13.16 5.69 -9.25
C PHE A 25 -11.95 6.61 -9.02
N VAL A 26 -10.77 6.26 -9.55
CA VAL A 26 -9.59 7.14 -9.54
C VAL A 26 -9.87 8.41 -10.34
N ARG A 27 -10.38 8.28 -11.58
CA ARG A 27 -10.73 9.43 -12.43
C ARG A 27 -11.81 10.32 -11.83
N GLU A 28 -12.77 9.73 -11.11
CA GLU A 28 -13.84 10.45 -10.41
C GLU A 28 -13.40 11.03 -9.06
N GLY A 29 -12.15 10.80 -8.62
CA GLY A 29 -11.64 11.23 -7.31
C GLY A 29 -12.28 10.50 -6.11
N LYS A 30 -13.01 9.41 -6.35
CA LYS A 30 -13.65 8.57 -5.33
C LYS A 30 -12.67 7.58 -4.69
N LEU A 31 -11.54 7.33 -5.36
CA LEU A 31 -10.45 6.47 -4.92
C LEU A 31 -9.14 7.27 -4.93
N LYS A 32 -8.50 7.39 -3.76
CA LYS A 32 -7.22 8.08 -3.56
C LYS A 32 -6.07 7.06 -3.50
N LYS A 33 -4.84 7.54 -3.72
CA LYS A 33 -3.61 6.74 -3.69
C LYS A 33 -3.40 6.02 -2.34
N GLU A 34 -3.82 6.68 -1.26
CA GLU A 34 -3.68 6.20 0.11
C GLU A 34 -4.70 5.12 0.49
N ASP A 35 -5.79 5.00 -0.26
CA ASP A 35 -6.88 4.12 0.09
C ASP A 35 -6.47 2.65 -0.04
N MET A 36 -7.03 1.81 0.83
CA MET A 36 -6.71 0.38 0.85
C MET A 36 -7.60 -0.38 -0.12
N VAL A 37 -6.95 -1.14 -1.01
CA VAL A 37 -7.56 -2.06 -1.96
C VAL A 37 -7.13 -3.48 -1.60
N TYR A 38 -8.07 -4.42 -1.58
CA TYR A 38 -7.81 -5.84 -1.39
C TYR A 38 -7.60 -6.51 -2.74
N ASP A 39 -6.48 -7.19 -2.87
CA ASP A 39 -6.14 -8.06 -4.00
C ASP A 39 -6.55 -9.48 -3.65
N GLU A 40 -7.60 -9.98 -4.30
CA GLU A 40 -8.08 -11.36 -4.11
C GLU A 40 -7.02 -12.40 -4.53
N LYS A 41 -6.26 -12.12 -5.59
CA LYS A 41 -5.24 -13.05 -6.12
C LYS A 41 -4.12 -13.26 -5.12
N ASN A 42 -3.72 -12.21 -4.40
CA ASN A 42 -2.61 -12.23 -3.46
C ASN A 42 -3.06 -12.25 -1.98
N TYR A 43 -4.37 -12.33 -1.72
CA TYR A 43 -4.98 -12.35 -0.39
C TYR A 43 -4.46 -11.26 0.56
N ARG A 44 -4.25 -10.04 0.04
CA ARG A 44 -3.63 -8.96 0.81
C ARG A 44 -4.29 -7.61 0.56
N TRP A 45 -4.23 -6.75 1.57
CA TRP A 45 -4.57 -5.34 1.45
C TRP A 45 -3.33 -4.54 1.05
N LEU A 46 -3.47 -3.67 0.07
CA LEU A 46 -2.41 -2.80 -0.44
C LEU A 46 -2.98 -1.40 -0.66
N ARG A 47 -2.12 -0.38 -0.58
CA ARG A 47 -2.50 0.97 -0.98
C ARG A 47 -2.78 0.99 -2.48
N ALA A 48 -3.75 1.78 -2.91
CA ALA A 48 -4.14 1.89 -4.30
C ALA A 48 -2.95 2.26 -5.20
N GLU A 49 -2.03 3.12 -4.73
CA GLU A 49 -0.81 3.49 -5.47
C GLU A 49 0.14 2.32 -5.80
N HIS A 50 0.01 1.18 -5.13
CA HIS A 50 0.81 -0.01 -5.41
C HIS A 50 0.09 -1.00 -6.33
N VAL A 51 -1.11 -0.65 -6.80
CA VAL A 51 -1.86 -1.44 -7.78
C VAL A 51 -1.40 -1.00 -9.16
N GLU A 52 -0.62 -1.86 -9.80
CA GLU A 52 -0.09 -1.62 -11.15
C GLU A 52 -1.22 -1.30 -12.15
N GLY A 53 -1.05 -0.22 -12.91
CA GLY A 53 -2.01 0.23 -13.94
C GLY A 53 -3.28 0.89 -13.40
N LEU A 54 -3.43 1.08 -12.08
CA LEU A 54 -4.63 1.69 -11.49
C LEU A 54 -4.66 3.22 -11.67
N PHE A 55 -3.51 3.88 -11.58
CA PHE A 55 -3.39 5.33 -11.70
C PHE A 55 -2.85 5.74 -13.08
N PRO A 56 -3.49 6.70 -13.77
CA PRO A 56 -2.96 7.23 -15.02
C PRO A 56 -1.67 8.01 -14.75
N GLY A 57 -0.56 7.61 -15.38
CA GLY A 57 0.68 8.38 -15.36
C GLY A 57 1.68 7.99 -14.27
N GLU A 58 1.79 6.71 -13.90
CA GLU A 58 3.12 6.23 -13.50
C GLU A 58 3.97 6.29 -14.77
N PRO A 59 4.96 7.21 -14.86
CA PRO A 59 5.87 7.16 -15.98
C PRO A 59 6.52 5.78 -15.92
N GLU A 60 6.43 5.02 -17.02
CA GLU A 60 7.34 3.92 -17.31
C GLU A 60 8.75 4.51 -17.23
N MET A 61 9.34 4.52 -16.04
CA MET A 61 10.69 5.02 -15.77
C MET A 61 11.71 4.00 -16.28
N TYR A 62 11.58 3.60 -17.55
CA TYR A 62 12.66 3.00 -18.32
C TYR A 62 12.33 3.02 -19.82
N GLY A 63 12.63 4.14 -20.49
CA GLY A 63 12.70 4.18 -21.95
C GLY A 63 11.95 5.31 -22.61
N ARG A 64 12.34 6.56 -22.33
CA ARG A 64 12.25 7.59 -23.35
C ARG A 64 13.40 8.58 -23.20
N ASP A 65 14.44 8.34 -23.97
CA ASP A 65 15.23 9.33 -24.69
C ASP A 65 14.56 10.72 -24.79
N GLU A 66 14.79 11.59 -23.79
CA GLU A 66 14.53 13.04 -23.83
C GLU A 66 15.21 13.68 -22.62
N GLU A 67 16.50 14.04 -22.73
CA GLU A 67 16.92 15.42 -22.98
C GLU A 67 16.60 16.39 -21.81
N ALA A 68 17.60 16.56 -20.93
CA ALA A 68 17.83 17.66 -19.99
C ALA A 68 16.63 18.19 -19.16
N VAL A 69 16.54 17.75 -17.89
CA VAL A 69 15.83 18.50 -16.84
C VAL A 69 16.86 19.05 -15.83
N PRO A 70 16.99 20.38 -15.68
CA PRO A 70 17.92 21.01 -14.75
C PRO A 70 17.67 20.59 -13.30
N ASP A 71 18.74 20.58 -12.52
CA ASP A 71 18.86 20.31 -11.09
C ASP A 71 17.63 20.69 -10.25
N TYR A 72 16.64 19.80 -10.23
CA TYR A 72 15.41 19.95 -9.44
C TYR A 72 15.21 18.75 -8.50
N TYR A 73 16.24 18.43 -7.72
CA TYR A 73 16.10 17.61 -6.52
C TYR A 73 17.05 18.12 -5.43
N ASP A 74 16.81 19.34 -4.96
CA ASP A 74 17.36 19.77 -3.67
C ASP A 74 16.70 18.96 -2.54
N ALA A 75 17.56 18.53 -1.63
CA ALA A 75 17.36 17.54 -0.62
C ALA A 75 16.37 17.98 0.47
N ARG A 76 15.41 17.10 0.77
CA ARG A 76 14.90 17.03 2.14
C ARG A 76 14.59 15.61 2.58
N LYS A 77 15.62 14.92 3.08
CA LYS A 77 15.42 13.79 4.01
C LYS A 77 14.70 14.32 5.26
N LYS A 78 13.41 14.00 5.41
CA LYS A 78 12.75 14.11 6.72
C LYS A 78 12.78 12.73 7.38
N GLY A 79 13.49 12.66 8.50
CA GLY A 79 13.67 11.46 9.31
C GLY A 79 12.36 10.78 9.66
N SER A 80 12.35 9.46 9.49
CA SER A 80 11.20 8.60 9.67
C SER A 80 11.01 8.25 11.15
N THR A 81 10.10 8.96 11.82
CA THR A 81 9.54 8.58 13.13
C THR A 81 8.86 7.20 13.09
N LEU A 82 8.59 6.67 11.88
CA LEU A 82 7.99 5.37 11.65
C LEU A 82 8.90 4.19 12.07
N GLN A 83 10.22 4.40 12.17
CA GLN A 83 11.13 3.34 12.63
C GLN A 83 10.95 3.03 14.13
N PHE A 84 10.59 4.03 14.94
CA PHE A 84 10.37 3.80 16.38
C PHE A 84 9.09 2.99 16.65
N ILE A 85 8.05 3.14 15.83
CA ILE A 85 6.78 2.42 15.99
C ILE A 85 6.94 0.95 15.59
N ALA A 86 7.68 0.66 14.51
CA ALA A 86 7.95 -0.71 14.08
C ALA A 86 8.81 -1.49 15.09
N ALA A 87 9.80 -0.84 15.72
CA ALA A 87 10.65 -1.47 16.73
C ALA A 87 9.87 -1.84 18.01
N LEU A 88 8.93 -0.99 18.44
CA LEU A 88 8.11 -1.24 19.64
C LEU A 88 7.12 -2.41 19.44
N LEU A 89 6.53 -2.54 18.26
CA LEU A 89 5.65 -3.67 17.94
C LEU A 89 6.40 -5.00 17.89
N GLY A 90 7.62 -5.02 17.34
CA GLY A 90 8.45 -6.22 17.31
C GLY A 90 8.83 -6.72 18.71
N ALA A 91 9.23 -5.81 19.60
CA ALA A 91 9.57 -6.14 20.99
C ALA A 91 8.35 -6.66 21.78
N LEU A 92 7.16 -6.08 21.57
CA LEU A 92 5.93 -6.52 22.22
C LEU A 92 5.52 -7.94 21.80
N ILE A 93 5.62 -8.27 20.50
CA ILE A 93 5.29 -9.59 19.98
C ILE A 93 6.24 -10.65 20.58
N LEU A 94 7.55 -10.36 20.64
CA LEU A 94 8.52 -11.27 21.26
C LEU A 94 8.25 -11.49 22.75
N PHE A 95 7.84 -10.44 23.48
CA PHE A 95 7.52 -10.55 24.90
C PHE A 95 6.27 -11.41 25.15
N ILE A 96 5.24 -11.27 24.31
CA ILE A 96 4.03 -12.09 24.39
C ILE A 96 4.37 -13.56 24.10
N ILE A 97 5.14 -13.83 23.03
CA ILE A 97 5.56 -15.20 22.69
C ILE A 97 6.39 -15.82 23.82
N ALA A 98 7.35 -15.09 24.38
CA ALA A 98 8.16 -15.56 25.51
C ALA A 98 7.29 -15.86 26.75
N SER A 99 6.30 -15.01 27.03
CA SER A 99 5.37 -15.22 28.15
C SER A 99 4.48 -16.46 27.98
N TYR A 100 4.06 -16.77 26.75
CA TYR A 100 3.26 -17.96 26.45
C TYR A 100 4.08 -19.25 26.56
N LEU A 101 5.34 -19.22 26.12
CA LEU A 101 6.24 -20.35 26.28
C LEU A 101 6.53 -20.64 27.75
N PHE A 102 6.84 -19.60 28.54
CA PHE A 102 7.13 -19.78 29.97
C PHE A 102 5.95 -20.38 30.76
N ARG A 103 4.72 -20.01 30.43
CA ARG A 103 3.49 -20.51 31.08
C ARG A 103 3.09 -21.94 30.67
N THR A 104 3.64 -22.44 29.56
CA THR A 104 3.31 -23.78 29.05
C THR A 104 4.29 -24.84 29.57
N PHE A 105 5.50 -24.43 29.92
CA PHE A 105 6.59 -25.33 30.29
C PHE A 105 6.94 -25.33 31.80
N PHE A 106 6.27 -24.50 32.62
CA PHE A 106 6.36 -24.47 34.08
C PHE A 106 4.95 -24.40 34.69
#